data_AF-A0A1B6K7W5-F1
#
_entry.id   AF-A0A1B6K7W5-F1
#
_cell.length_a   1.000
_cell.length_b   1.000
_cell.length_c   1.000
_cell.angle_alpha   90.00
_cell.angle_beta   90.00
_cell.angle_gamma   90.00
#
_symmetry.space_group_name_H-M   'P 1'
#
loop_
_entity.id
_entity.type
_entity.pdbx_description
1 polymer ?
#
loop_
_entity_poly.entity_id
_entity_poly.type
_entity_poly.pdbx_seq_one_letter_code
_entity_poly.pdbx_strand_id
1 'polypeptide(L)'
;SLQQLAVLSPLFLLRQSGPAAYIVQESDAKPVQVRLGDPHYCSCKDHQKSRDLCLHICWVLQKKLQLKPFNALSYQLGLVPREMAALLEPPRQERRVSRKPSKAQAESQSSVPRRPVQPDRSEE
;
A
#
# COMPACT_ATOMS: atom_id res chain seq x y z
N SER A 1 19.81 2.85 -12.46
CA SER A 1 18.55 3.50 -12.88
C SER A 1 18.26 4.71 -11.97
N LEU A 2 17.37 5.61 -12.37
CA LEU A 2 16.97 6.77 -11.55
C LEU A 2 16.43 6.33 -10.18
N GLN A 3 15.74 5.19 -10.13
CA GLN A 3 15.14 4.60 -8.94
C GLN A 3 16.21 4.22 -7.91
N GLN A 4 17.27 3.54 -8.32
CA GLN A 4 18.38 3.18 -7.42
C GLN A 4 19.12 4.41 -6.90
N LEU A 5 19.35 5.41 -7.76
CA LEU A 5 19.97 6.67 -7.33
C LEU A 5 19.12 7.42 -6.32
N ALA A 6 17.80 7.41 -6.49
CA ALA A 6 16.89 8.06 -5.56
C ALA A 6 17.01 7.49 -4.15
N VAL A 7 17.28 6.19 -3.98
CA VAL A 7 17.44 5.61 -2.63
C VAL A 7 18.70 6.11 -1.90
N LEU A 8 19.73 6.46 -2.67
CA LEU A 8 21.05 6.88 -2.17
C LEU A 8 21.20 8.41 -2.09
N SER A 9 20.35 9.16 -2.81
CA SER A 9 20.42 10.62 -2.85
C SER A 9 20.11 11.25 -1.48
N PRO A 10 20.87 12.29 -1.06
CA PRO A 10 20.68 13.01 0.20
C PRO A 10 19.48 13.97 0.12
N LEU A 11 18.32 13.40 -0.16
CA LEU A 11 17.03 14.08 -0.21
C LEU A 11 16.34 13.95 1.15
N PHE A 12 15.76 15.05 1.62
CA PHE A 12 15.05 15.16 2.88
C PHE A 12 13.60 15.61 2.65
N LEU A 13 12.67 15.08 3.45
CA LEU A 13 11.30 15.58 3.46
C LEU A 13 11.20 16.73 4.45
N LEU A 14 10.89 17.92 3.95
CA LEU A 14 10.66 19.09 4.78
C LEU A 14 9.23 19.14 5.32
N ARG A 15 8.24 18.87 4.46
CA ARG A 15 6.82 18.97 4.81
C ARG A 15 5.96 18.04 3.96
N GLN A 16 4.88 17.55 4.55
CA GLN A 16 3.78 16.91 3.84
C GLN A 16 2.55 17.82 3.93
N SER A 17 2.01 18.23 2.78
CA SER A 17 0.88 19.17 2.67
C SER A 17 -0.45 18.48 2.33
N GLY A 18 -0.43 17.16 2.16
CA GLY A 18 -1.59 16.33 1.86
C GLY A 18 -1.20 14.84 1.79
N PRO A 19 -2.14 13.93 1.53
CA PRO A 19 -1.85 12.50 1.50
C PRO A 19 -0.79 12.14 0.45
N ALA A 20 -0.78 12.85 -0.68
CA ALA A 20 0.14 12.62 -1.81
C ALA A 20 0.95 13.87 -2.20
N ALA A 21 1.06 14.87 -1.32
CA ALA A 21 1.73 16.14 -1.61
C ALA A 21 2.86 16.42 -0.61
N TYR A 22 4.07 16.61 -1.13
CA TYR A 22 5.30 16.66 -0.37
C TYR A 22 6.17 17.84 -0.80
N ILE A 23 6.96 18.37 0.14
CA ILE A 23 8.03 19.32 -0.14
C ILE A 23 9.33 18.63 0.27
N VAL A 24 10.21 18.43 -0.70
CA VAL A 24 11.51 17.76 -0.53
C VAL A 24 12.65 18.70 -0.87
N GLN A 25 13.79 18.50 -0.24
CA GLN A 25 14.99 19.28 -0.47
C GLN A 25 16.19 18.35 -0.60
N GLU A 26 17.00 18.58 -1.62
CA GLU A 26 18.30 17.94 -1.79
C GLU A 26 19.35 18.85 -1.15
N SER A 27 20.07 18.38 -0.13
CA SER A 27 21.10 19.11 0.64
C SER A 27 21.00 20.65 0.58
N ASP A 28 21.73 21.30 -0.34
CA ASP A 28 21.83 22.77 -0.46
C ASP A 28 21.00 23.37 -1.61
N ALA A 29 20.15 22.57 -2.26
CA ALA A 29 19.27 23.01 -3.34
C ALA A 29 18.00 23.66 -2.79
N LYS A 30 17.29 24.37 -3.68
CA LYS A 30 15.97 24.94 -3.35
C LYS A 30 14.96 23.81 -3.11
N PRO A 31 14.09 23.92 -2.10
CA PRO A 31 12.99 22.99 -1.90
C PRO A 31 12.11 22.89 -3.15
N VAL A 32 11.68 21.67 -3.46
CA VAL A 32 10.77 21.39 -4.57
C VAL A 32 9.49 20.73 -4.07
N GLN A 33 8.39 21.06 -4.74
CA GLN A 33 7.09 20.46 -4.50
C GLN A 33 6.96 19.20 -5.36
N VAL A 34 6.56 18.09 -4.74
CA VAL A 34 6.22 16.83 -5.40
C VAL A 34 4.77 16.50 -5.08
N ARG A 35 3.96 16.22 -6.11
CA ARG A 35 2.59 15.71 -5.96
C ARG A 35 2.47 14.41 -6.74
N LEU A 36 2.03 13.36 -6.06
CA LEU A 36 1.74 12.07 -6.67
C LEU A 36 0.25 11.96 -7.00
N GLY A 37 -0.06 11.21 -8.04
CA GLY A 37 -1.37 11.13 -8.69
C GLY A 37 -1.20 10.79 -10.17
N ASP A 38 -2.18 11.12 -11.00
CA ASP A 38 -2.14 10.87 -12.44
C ASP A 38 -2.33 12.18 -13.22
N PRO A 39 -1.29 12.77 -13.82
CA PRO A 39 0.13 12.37 -13.75
C PRO A 39 0.82 12.84 -12.46
N HIS A 40 2.01 12.33 -12.20
CA HIS A 40 2.91 12.89 -11.19
C HIS A 40 3.35 14.31 -11.56
N TYR A 41 3.61 15.12 -10.55
CA TYR A 41 4.09 16.49 -10.71
C TYR A 41 5.28 16.76 -9.80
N CYS A 42 6.34 17.36 -10.35
CA CYS A 42 7.44 17.92 -9.59
C CYS A 42 7.79 19.34 -10.06
N SER A 43 8.04 20.26 -9.13
CA SER A 43 8.46 21.62 -9.48
C SER A 43 9.94 21.74 -9.87
N CYS A 44 10.71 20.65 -9.93
CA CYS A 44 12.12 20.69 -10.34
C CYS A 44 12.29 20.97 -11.84
N LYS A 45 13.48 21.44 -12.24
CA LYS A 45 13.76 21.79 -13.64
C LYS A 45 13.68 20.59 -14.58
N ASP A 46 14.16 19.42 -14.14
CA ASP A 46 14.22 18.23 -15.00
C ASP A 46 12.83 17.76 -15.39
N HIS A 47 11.92 17.61 -14.41
CA HIS A 47 10.54 17.23 -14.66
C HIS A 47 9.79 18.27 -15.48
N GLN A 48 10.00 19.57 -15.23
CA GLN A 48 9.33 20.62 -16.02
C GLN A 48 9.74 20.59 -17.50
N LYS A 49 10.97 20.16 -17.80
CA LYS A 49 11.47 20.03 -19.17
C LYS A 49 11.04 18.73 -19.86
N SER A 50 11.22 17.59 -19.19
CA SER A 50 10.99 16.27 -19.79
C SER A 50 9.54 15.79 -19.67
N ARG A 51 8.80 16.27 -18.67
CA ARG A 51 7.51 15.70 -18.24
C ARG A 51 7.60 14.22 -17.84
N ASP A 52 8.79 13.77 -17.46
CA ASP A 52 9.10 12.39 -17.06
C ASP A 52 9.40 12.30 -15.55
N LEU A 53 9.65 11.10 -15.04
CA LEU A 53 10.11 10.85 -13.68
C LEU A 53 11.44 11.56 -13.43
N CYS A 54 11.51 12.26 -12.31
CA CYS A 54 12.73 12.86 -11.80
C CYS A 54 13.16 12.18 -10.49
N LEU A 55 14.40 12.45 -10.08
CA LEU A 55 14.98 11.89 -8.85
C LEU A 55 14.07 12.11 -7.63
N HIS A 56 13.44 13.28 -7.53
CA HIS A 56 12.51 13.63 -6.46
C HIS A 56 11.26 12.75 -6.44
N ILE A 57 10.63 12.51 -7.60
CA ILE A 57 9.44 11.66 -7.69
C ILE A 57 9.81 10.23 -7.29
N CYS A 58 10.90 9.69 -7.87
CA CYS A 58 11.37 8.35 -7.53
C CYS A 58 11.75 8.22 -6.05
N TRP A 59 12.28 9.28 -5.43
CA TRP A 59 12.61 9.29 -4.01
C TRP A 59 11.34 9.21 -3.16
N VAL A 60 10.31 10.00 -3.45
CA VAL A 60 9.05 9.97 -2.71
C VAL A 60 8.38 8.61 -2.82
N LEU A 61 8.31 8.05 -4.03
CA LEU A 61 7.75 6.71 -4.28
C LEU A 61 8.44 5.63 -3.42
N GLN A 62 9.77 5.69 -3.31
CA GLN A 62 10.53 4.62 -2.64
C GLN A 62 10.77 4.86 -1.15
N LYS A 63 10.93 6.10 -0.70
CA LYS A 63 11.25 6.43 0.70
C LYS A 63 10.02 6.80 1.51
N LYS A 64 9.00 7.39 0.89
CA LYS A 64 7.76 7.79 1.58
C LYS A 64 6.65 6.77 1.40
N LEU A 65 6.43 6.29 0.18
CA LEU A 65 5.46 5.22 -0.07
C LEU A 65 6.07 3.82 0.03
N GLN A 66 7.35 3.72 0.37
CA GLN A 66 8.07 2.46 0.61
C GLN A 66 8.00 1.47 -0.57
N LEU A 67 7.83 1.98 -1.80
CA LEU A 67 7.89 1.12 -2.99
C LEU A 67 9.30 0.56 -3.15
N LYS A 68 9.37 -0.74 -3.45
CA LYS A 68 10.65 -1.36 -3.82
C LYS A 68 11.15 -0.76 -5.14
N PRO A 69 12.47 -0.59 -5.33
CA PRO A 69 13.03 -0.05 -6.56
C PRO A 69 12.56 -0.78 -7.83
N PHE A 70 12.36 -2.10 -7.74
CA PHE A 70 11.94 -2.97 -8.86
C PHE A 70 10.43 -3.13 -9.01
N ASN A 71 9.61 -2.44 -8.20
CA ASN A 71 8.16 -2.50 -8.35
C ASN A 71 7.74 -1.73 -9.61
N ALA A 72 6.85 -2.28 -10.45
CA ALA A 72 6.38 -1.60 -11.65
C ALA A 72 5.81 -0.20 -11.38
N LEU A 73 5.16 0.02 -10.23
CA LEU A 73 4.59 1.31 -9.83
C LEU A 73 5.66 2.41 -9.66
N SER A 74 6.93 2.06 -9.42
CA SER A 74 8.02 3.05 -9.29
C SER A 74 8.52 3.61 -10.63
N TYR A 75 8.02 3.06 -11.74
CA TYR A 75 8.37 3.44 -13.12
C TYR A 75 7.21 4.10 -13.87
N GLN A 76 6.01 4.17 -13.28
CA GLN A 76 4.86 4.79 -13.91
C GLN A 76 4.94 6.32 -13.80
N LEU A 77 4.54 7.03 -14.87
CA LEU A 77 4.46 8.51 -14.90
C LEU A 77 3.34 9.07 -14.01
N GLY A 78 2.37 8.22 -13.66
CA GLY A 78 1.21 8.54 -12.87
C GLY A 78 0.65 7.28 -12.22
N LEU A 79 -0.07 7.46 -11.12
CA LEU A 79 -0.75 6.39 -10.41
C LEU A 79 -2.23 6.72 -10.37
N VAL A 80 -3.06 5.79 -10.84
CA VAL A 80 -4.51 6.02 -10.85
C VAL A 80 -5.05 6.06 -9.40
N PRO A 81 -6.23 6.65 -9.15
CA PRO A 81 -6.75 6.82 -7.80
C PRO A 81 -6.79 5.52 -6.96
N ARG A 82 -7.06 4.37 -7.58
CA ARG A 82 -7.04 3.06 -6.92
C ARG A 82 -5.64 2.65 -6.44
N GLU A 83 -4.62 2.85 -7.28
CA GLU A 83 -3.23 2.54 -6.93
C GLU A 83 -2.75 3.49 -5.83
N MET A 84 -3.05 4.78 -5.96
CA MET A 84 -2.77 5.78 -4.93
C MET A 84 -3.41 5.42 -3.59
N ALA A 85 -4.69 5.03 -3.59
CA ALA A 85 -5.39 4.63 -2.37
C ALA A 85 -4.72 3.41 -1.70
N ALA A 86 -4.32 2.41 -2.48
CA ALA A 86 -3.66 1.22 -1.96
C ALA A 86 -2.29 1.53 -1.32
N LEU A 87 -1.55 2.50 -1.86
CA LEU A 87 -0.25 2.91 -1.31
C LEU A 87 -0.36 3.80 -0.08
N LEU A 88 -1.47 4.51 0.07
CA LEU A 88 -1.75 5.38 1.20
C LEU A 88 -2.47 4.65 2.35
N GLU A 89 -3.00 3.46 2.11
CA GLU A 89 -3.63 2.65 3.16
C GLU A 89 -2.58 2.25 4.20
N PRO A 90 -2.81 2.53 5.50
CA PRO A 90 -1.91 2.08 6.54
C PRO A 90 -1.83 0.54 6.53
N PRO A 91 -0.67 -0.06 6.86
CA PRO A 91 -0.54 -1.51 6.95
C PRO A 91 -1.64 -2.04 7.87
N ARG A 92 -2.51 -2.93 7.35
CA ARG A 92 -3.52 -3.58 8.18
C ARG A 92 -2.80 -4.24 9.34
N GLN A 93 -3.02 -3.72 10.56
CA GLN A 93 -2.74 -4.48 11.75
C GLN A 93 -3.58 -5.73 11.63
N GLU A 94 -2.93 -6.83 11.28
CA GLU A 94 -3.47 -8.16 11.47
C GLU A 94 -3.89 -8.18 12.93
N ARG A 95 -5.21 -8.09 13.18
CA ARG A 95 -5.73 -8.25 14.53
C ARG A 95 -5.23 -9.61 14.93
N ARG A 96 -4.24 -9.66 15.83
CA ARG A 96 -3.80 -10.90 16.43
C ARG A 96 -5.04 -11.43 17.12
N VAL A 97 -5.76 -12.33 16.45
CA VAL A 97 -6.76 -13.15 17.10
C VAL A 97 -5.94 -13.96 18.06
N SER A 98 -5.87 -13.53 19.32
CA SER A 98 -5.33 -14.30 20.42
C SER A 98 -6.15 -15.58 20.51
N ARG A 99 -5.77 -16.57 19.70
CA ARG A 99 -6.19 -17.95 19.88
C ARG A 99 -5.56 -18.39 21.20
N LYS A 100 -6.31 -18.24 22.29
CA LYS A 100 -6.02 -18.98 23.53
C LYS A 100 -5.93 -20.46 23.14
N PRO A 101 -4.84 -21.18 23.47
CA PRO A 101 -4.79 -22.61 23.29
C PRO A 101 -5.74 -23.23 24.32
N SER A 102 -6.96 -23.57 23.90
CA SER A 102 -7.81 -24.48 24.67
C SER A 102 -7.15 -25.86 24.64
N LYS A 103 -6.62 -26.29 25.79
CA LYS A 103 -6.12 -27.64 26.04
C LYS A 103 -7.10 -28.67 25.45
N ALA A 104 -6.55 -29.61 24.70
CA ALA A 104 -7.22 -30.83 24.33
C ALA A 104 -7.71 -31.55 25.60
N GLN A 105 -9.01 -31.84 25.67
CA GLN A 105 -9.52 -32.96 26.44
C GLN A 105 -10.24 -33.88 25.46
N ALA A 106 -9.93 -35.15 25.63
CA ALA A 106 -10.31 -36.28 24.82
C ALA A 106 -11.82 -36.52 24.80
N GLU A 107 -12.26 -37.10 23.69
CA GLU A 107 -13.32 -38.10 23.53
C GLU A 107 -14.44 -38.15 24.59
N SER A 108 -15.64 -37.77 24.16
CA SER A 108 -16.83 -38.55 24.49
C SER A 108 -17.72 -38.61 23.26
N GLN A 109 -17.79 -39.80 22.68
CA GLN A 109 -18.77 -40.17 21.67
C GLN A 109 -20.17 -39.99 22.29
N SER A 110 -20.94 -39.05 21.78
CA SER A 110 -22.39 -39.01 21.97
C SER A 110 -23.03 -39.06 20.60
N SER A 111 -23.44 -40.27 20.24
CA SER A 111 -24.31 -40.60 19.13
C SER A 111 -25.62 -39.83 19.25
N VAL A 112 -25.87 -38.89 18.35
CA VAL A 112 -27.20 -38.30 18.18
C VAL A 112 -28.01 -39.26 17.30
N PRO A 113 -29.03 -39.96 17.81
CA PRO A 113 -29.89 -40.77 16.95
C PRO A 113 -30.67 -39.84 16.02
N ARG A 114 -30.62 -40.12 14.71
CA ARG A 114 -31.46 -39.43 13.72
C ARG A 114 -32.91 -39.82 13.94
N ARG A 115 -33.78 -38.82 13.99
CA ARG A 115 -35.24 -39.01 14.09
C ARG A 115 -35.74 -39.70 12.81
N PRO A 116 -36.55 -40.78 12.91
CA PRO A 116 -37.16 -41.38 11.72
C PRO A 116 -38.15 -40.39 11.09
N VAL A 117 -38.04 -40.18 9.78
CA VAL A 117 -39.08 -39.53 8.97
C VAL A 117 -40.26 -40.49 8.90
N GLN A 118 -41.43 -40.07 9.39
CA GLN A 118 -42.65 -40.82 9.16
C GLN A 118 -43.12 -40.58 7.72
N PRO A 119 -43.53 -41.64 6.98
CA PRO A 119 -44.25 -41.45 5.75
C PRO A 119 -45.66 -40.97 6.06
N ASP A 120 -46.02 -39.83 5.49
CA ASP A 120 -47.40 -39.34 5.46
C ASP A 120 -48.22 -40.32 4.60
N ARG A 121 -49.08 -41.11 5.27
CA ARG A 121 -50.17 -41.87 4.65
C ARG A 121 -51.45 -41.09 4.94
N SER A 122 -52.33 -41.11 3.93
CA SER A 122 -53.73 -40.66 3.85
C SER A 122 -53.89 -39.33 3.12
N GLU A 123 -54.74 -39.19 2.10
CA GLU A 123 -55.83 -40.02 1.56
C GLU A 123 -56.24 -39.39 0.21
N GLU A 124 -56.43 -40.20 -0.83
CA GLU A 124 -57.70 -40.35 -1.57
C GLU A 124 -57.64 -41.56 -2.53
#